data_AF-D7LV74-F1
#
_entry.id   AF-D7LV74-F1
#
_cell.length_a   1.000
_cell.length_b   1.000
_cell.length_c   1.000
_cell.angle_alpha   90.00
_cell.angle_beta   90.00
_cell.angle_gamma   90.00
#
_symmetry.space_group_name_H-M   'P 1'
#
loop_
_entity.id
_entity.type
_entity.pdbx_description
1 polymer ?
#
loop_
_entity_poly.entity_id
_entity_poly.type
_entity_poly.pdbx_seq_one_letter_code
_entity_poly.pdbx_strand_id
1 'polypeptide(L)'
;MSFINKPHVILLFIISSTFILFVPALDLSNVPAESPTSDEDGFLPLAGKHVVICNKVKNRETLNVHCRSSEDDLGLIHIPWNHTWGFRFHVNIWKSTKFHCHFTWLGGGSHYFTIFKVSRDDSIIGYNVCKECIWEVGRNDENPICRVSRDKSILPHCFQWEEGP
;
A
#
# COMPACT_ATOMS: atom_id res chain seq x y z
N MET A 1 -6.32 59.41 -35.39
CA MET A 1 -6.35 59.02 -33.96
C MET A 1 -7.80 58.84 -33.53
N SER A 2 -8.19 57.63 -33.12
CA SER A 2 -9.37 57.43 -32.26
C SER A 2 -9.06 56.25 -31.36
N PHE A 3 -8.96 56.53 -30.05
CA PHE A 3 -8.58 55.57 -29.02
C PHE A 3 -9.80 54.72 -28.64
N ILE A 4 -9.75 53.42 -28.91
CA ILE A 4 -10.78 52.46 -28.48
C ILE A 4 -10.47 52.07 -27.02
N ASN A 5 -10.96 52.87 -26.09
CA ASN A 5 -10.97 52.57 -24.65
C ASN A 5 -12.19 51.73 -24.30
N LYS A 6 -12.11 50.40 -24.49
CA LYS A 6 -13.12 49.45 -23.99
C LYS A 6 -12.43 48.34 -23.18
N PRO A 7 -12.66 48.26 -21.85
CA PRO A 7 -11.88 47.38 -20.96
C PRO A 7 -12.02 45.89 -21.29
N HIS A 8 -13.15 45.48 -21.89
CA HIS A 8 -13.37 44.11 -22.35
C HIS A 8 -12.48 43.67 -23.52
N VAL A 9 -12.11 44.61 -24.41
CA VAL A 9 -11.27 44.29 -25.58
C VAL A 9 -9.82 44.13 -25.14
N ILE A 10 -9.35 44.97 -24.21
CA ILE A 10 -8.02 44.86 -23.59
C ILE A 10 -7.88 43.52 -22.83
N LEU A 11 -8.91 43.09 -22.11
CA LEU A 11 -8.90 41.82 -21.36
C LEU A 11 -8.83 40.60 -22.29
N LEU A 12 -9.53 40.61 -23.42
CA LEU A 12 -9.49 39.53 -24.43
C LEU A 12 -8.11 39.42 -25.11
N PHE A 13 -7.41 40.53 -25.34
CA PHE A 13 -6.04 40.51 -25.87
C PHE A 13 -5.02 39.97 -24.85
N ILE A 14 -5.21 40.23 -23.55
CA ILE A 14 -4.32 39.71 -22.49
C ILE A 14 -4.48 38.20 -22.30
N ILE A 15 -5.70 37.65 -22.44
CA ILE A 15 -5.95 36.20 -22.29
C ILE A 15 -5.46 35.42 -23.52
N SER A 16 -5.49 36.01 -24.72
CA SER A 16 -4.93 35.39 -25.93
C SER A 16 -3.40 35.42 -25.99
N SER A 17 -2.76 36.40 -25.33
CA SER A 17 -1.29 36.55 -25.33
C SER A 17 -0.58 35.70 -24.27
N THR A 18 -1.29 35.12 -23.30
CA THR A 18 -0.72 34.20 -22.30
C THR A 18 -0.83 32.72 -22.70
N PHE A 19 -1.45 32.41 -23.84
CA PHE A 19 -1.60 31.04 -24.35
C PHE A 19 -0.54 30.63 -25.39
N ILE A 20 0.49 31.45 -25.59
CA ILE A 20 1.63 31.14 -26.45
C ILE A 20 2.88 31.19 -25.58
N LEU A 21 3.55 30.04 -25.44
CA LEU A 21 4.86 29.75 -24.81
C LEU A 21 4.81 28.76 -23.64
N PHE A 22 4.25 27.56 -23.87
CA PHE A 22 4.79 26.32 -23.27
C PHE A 22 4.57 25.16 -24.26
N VAL A 23 5.31 25.17 -25.36
CA VAL A 23 5.66 23.93 -26.06
C VAL A 23 6.94 23.45 -25.38
N PRO A 24 6.96 22.32 -24.65
CA PRO A 24 8.23 21.73 -24.28
C PRO A 24 8.85 21.22 -25.58
N ALA A 25 10.02 21.77 -25.93
CA ALA A 25 10.88 21.14 -26.91
C ALA A 25 11.25 19.75 -26.36
N LEU A 26 10.68 18.70 -26.93
CA LEU A 26 11.15 17.34 -26.73
C LEU A 26 12.50 17.23 -27.46
N ASP A 27 13.57 17.54 -26.74
CA ASP A 27 14.92 17.20 -27.18
C ASP A 27 15.09 15.70 -26.96
N LEU A 28 14.89 14.91 -28.02
CA LEU A 28 15.01 13.45 -28.00
C LEU A 28 16.50 13.06 -28.01
N SER A 29 17.18 13.26 -26.87
CA SER A 29 18.44 12.56 -26.64
C SER A 29 18.10 11.11 -26.26
N ASN A 30 18.43 10.18 -27.15
CA ASN A 30 18.37 8.74 -26.88
C ASN A 30 19.47 8.38 -25.86
N VAL A 31 19.21 8.64 -24.58
CA VAL A 31 19.97 8.07 -23.48
C VAL A 31 19.29 6.74 -23.11
N PRO A 32 20.01 5.61 -23.05
CA PRO A 32 19.44 4.35 -22.59
C PRO A 32 18.81 4.55 -21.22
N ALA A 33 17.57 4.09 -21.04
CA ALA A 33 16.91 4.07 -19.75
C ALA A 33 17.66 3.09 -18.83
N GLU A 34 18.68 3.58 -18.12
CA GLU A 34 19.17 2.92 -16.93
C GLU A 34 18.07 3.07 -15.86
N SER A 35 17.54 1.93 -15.41
CA SER A 35 16.65 1.90 -14.25
C SER A 35 17.37 2.50 -13.05
N PRO A 36 16.81 3.49 -12.33
CA PRO A 36 17.40 3.92 -11.07
C PRO A 36 17.14 2.82 -10.04
N THR A 37 18.18 2.04 -9.76
CA THR A 37 18.31 1.29 -8.51
C THR A 37 18.63 2.26 -7.38
N SER A 38 18.04 1.96 -6.22
CA SER A 38 18.43 2.33 -4.85
C SER A 38 18.38 3.81 -4.44
N ASP A 39 17.54 4.01 -3.41
CA ASP A 39 17.76 4.88 -2.26
C ASP A 39 17.61 6.39 -2.42
N GLU A 40 16.37 6.85 -2.61
CA GLU A 40 15.90 8.13 -2.04
C GLU A 40 14.47 7.98 -1.47
N ASP A 41 14.36 7.34 -0.30
CA ASP A 41 13.16 7.42 0.53
C ASP A 41 13.14 8.78 1.24
N GLY A 42 12.68 9.81 0.53
CA GLY A 42 12.57 11.16 1.01
C GLY A 42 11.21 11.78 0.69
N PHE A 43 10.30 11.75 1.66
CA PHE A 43 9.32 12.82 1.87
C PHE A 43 8.14 12.99 0.89
N LEU A 44 7.72 11.95 0.15
CA LEU A 44 6.45 11.98 -0.59
C LEU A 44 5.37 11.13 0.10
N PRO A 45 4.09 11.55 0.11
CA PRO A 45 3.01 10.99 0.94
C PRO A 45 2.42 9.68 0.37
N LEU A 46 3.27 8.84 -0.21
CA LEU A 46 2.91 7.63 -0.94
C LEU A 46 3.94 6.52 -0.65
N ALA A 47 4.23 6.25 0.62
CA ALA A 47 5.14 5.16 0.97
C ALA A 47 4.59 3.85 0.38
N GLY A 48 5.35 3.24 -0.53
CA GLY A 48 4.99 1.97 -1.16
C GLY A 48 5.09 0.83 -0.15
N LYS A 49 4.05 0.00 -0.11
CA LYS A 49 3.93 -1.14 0.81
C LYS A 49 3.66 -2.42 0.05
N HIS A 50 4.21 -3.51 0.56
CA HIS A 50 3.97 -4.87 0.08
C HIS A 50 3.56 -5.75 1.25
N VAL A 51 2.30 -6.16 1.30
CA VAL A 51 1.82 -7.11 2.30
C VAL A 51 1.89 -8.51 1.71
N VAL A 52 2.47 -9.46 2.46
CA VAL A 52 2.55 -10.87 2.10
C VAL A 52 1.94 -11.70 3.22
N ILE A 53 0.98 -12.54 2.87
CA ILE A 53 0.30 -13.45 3.80
C ILE A 53 0.72 -14.87 3.45
N CYS A 54 1.28 -15.56 4.44
CA CYS A 54 1.78 -16.93 4.35
C CYS A 54 0.85 -17.84 5.14
N ASN A 55 0.25 -18.83 4.47
CA ASN A 55 -0.57 -19.81 5.14
C ASN A 55 0.29 -20.83 5.90
N LYS A 56 0.19 -20.84 7.23
CA LYS A 56 0.87 -21.76 8.14
C LYS A 56 -0.11 -22.47 9.09
N VAL A 57 -1.40 -22.55 8.73
CA VAL A 57 -2.42 -23.20 9.58
C VAL A 57 -2.01 -24.64 9.88
N LYS A 58 -2.14 -25.05 11.15
CA LYS A 58 -1.63 -26.35 11.64
C LYS A 58 -2.23 -27.55 10.92
N ASN A 59 -3.52 -27.50 10.60
CA ASN A 59 -4.24 -28.60 9.95
C ASN A 59 -3.98 -28.68 8.45
N ARG A 60 -3.09 -27.84 7.91
CA ARG A 60 -2.67 -27.85 6.50
C ARG A 60 -3.79 -27.61 5.49
N GLU A 61 -4.84 -26.93 5.94
CA GLU A 61 -5.96 -26.55 5.10
C GLU A 61 -5.66 -25.30 4.25
N THR A 62 -6.50 -25.09 3.24
CA THR A 62 -6.48 -23.85 2.45
C THR A 62 -7.02 -22.70 3.30
N LEU A 63 -6.25 -21.62 3.37
CA LEU A 63 -6.63 -20.40 4.07
C LEU A 63 -7.38 -19.49 3.11
N ASN A 64 -8.64 -19.22 3.42
CA ASN A 64 -9.43 -18.22 2.71
C ASN A 64 -9.20 -16.86 3.37
N VAL A 65 -8.89 -15.85 2.56
CA VAL A 65 -8.58 -14.49 3.01
C VAL A 65 -9.42 -13.51 2.22
N HIS A 66 -10.19 -12.68 2.90
CA HIS A 66 -10.85 -11.51 2.29
C HIS A 66 -10.32 -10.26 2.95
N CYS A 67 -9.55 -9.47 2.21
CA CYS A 67 -8.99 -8.21 2.71
C CYS A 67 -9.67 -7.00 2.06
N ARG A 68 -10.01 -5.99 2.88
CA ARG A 68 -10.60 -4.73 2.44
C ARG A 68 -9.97 -3.53 3.12
N SER A 69 -9.82 -2.44 2.38
CA SER A 69 -9.58 -1.10 2.88
C SER A 69 -10.86 -0.26 2.77
N SER A 70 -10.80 1.04 3.07
CA SER A 70 -11.93 1.95 2.91
C SER A 70 -12.37 2.09 1.45
N GLU A 71 -11.41 2.05 0.52
CA GLU A 71 -11.64 2.29 -0.92
C GLU A 71 -11.38 1.05 -1.78
N ASP A 72 -10.55 0.11 -1.29
CA ASP A 72 -10.11 -1.06 -2.05
C ASP A 72 -10.63 -2.35 -1.44
N ASP A 73 -11.37 -3.15 -2.22
CA ASP A 73 -11.67 -4.53 -1.87
C ASP A 73 -10.81 -5.47 -2.72
N LEU A 74 -10.00 -6.31 -2.07
CA LEU A 74 -9.10 -7.26 -2.73
C LEU A 74 -9.80 -8.58 -3.08
N GLY A 75 -11.05 -8.74 -2.67
CA GLY A 75 -11.86 -9.94 -2.87
C GLY A 75 -11.43 -11.12 -2.01
N LEU A 76 -12.03 -12.28 -2.32
CA LEU A 76 -11.74 -13.54 -1.65
C LEU A 76 -10.58 -14.27 -2.34
N ILE A 77 -9.55 -14.58 -1.57
CA ILE A 77 -8.33 -15.26 -2.02
C ILE A 77 -8.19 -16.60 -1.29
N HIS A 78 -7.82 -17.64 -2.02
CA HIS A 78 -7.55 -18.97 -1.48
C HIS A 78 -6.04 -19.23 -1.50
N ILE A 79 -5.44 -19.41 -0.31
CA ILE A 79 -4.01 -19.64 -0.15
C ILE A 79 -3.81 -21.08 0.31
N PRO A 80 -3.32 -22.00 -0.55
CA PRO A 80 -3.01 -23.36 -0.14
C PRO A 80 -1.97 -23.40 0.99
N TRP A 81 -1.92 -24.49 1.74
CA TRP A 81 -0.97 -24.60 2.86
C TRP A 81 0.47 -24.42 2.39
N ASN A 82 1.23 -23.62 3.15
CA ASN A 82 2.62 -23.26 2.84
C ASN A 82 2.82 -22.42 1.56
N HIS A 83 1.74 -21.93 0.95
CA HIS A 83 1.79 -20.92 -0.11
C HIS A 83 1.57 -19.52 0.46
N THR A 84 1.81 -18.53 -0.40
CA THR A 84 1.73 -17.12 -0.07
C THR A 84 0.90 -16.36 -1.09
N TRP A 85 0.20 -15.34 -0.63
CA TRP A 85 -0.38 -14.31 -1.50
C TRP A 85 0.03 -12.94 -0.98
N GLY A 86 0.20 -11.98 -1.87
CA GLY A 86 0.56 -10.63 -1.49
C GLY A 86 0.04 -9.58 -2.46
N PHE A 87 -0.05 -8.36 -1.97
CA PHE A 87 -0.55 -7.21 -2.70
C PHE A 87 0.26 -5.96 -2.36
N ARG A 88 0.33 -5.04 -3.33
CA ARG A 88 1.06 -3.78 -3.21
C ARG A 88 0.09 -2.60 -3.26
N PHE A 89 0.39 -1.57 -2.49
CA PHE A 89 -0.38 -0.34 -2.44
C PHE A 89 0.52 0.81 -1.98
N HIS A 90 0.01 2.04 -2.07
CA HIS A 90 0.65 3.21 -1.48
C HIS A 90 -0.20 3.70 -0.31
N VAL A 91 0.47 4.15 0.77
CA VAL A 91 -0.23 4.83 1.87
C VAL A 91 -0.89 6.10 1.33
N ASN A 92 -2.11 6.39 1.77
CA ASN A 92 -2.84 7.58 1.35
C ASN A 92 -2.26 8.85 1.99
N ILE A 93 -2.57 10.00 1.39
CA ILE A 93 -2.03 11.30 1.81
C ILE A 93 -2.41 11.62 3.27
N TRP A 94 -3.58 11.17 3.72
CA TRP A 94 -4.07 11.37 5.09
C TRP A 94 -3.50 10.37 6.11
N LYS A 95 -2.57 9.50 5.72
CA LYS A 95 -1.94 8.49 6.60
C LYS A 95 -2.95 7.64 7.39
N SER A 96 -4.09 7.36 6.76
CA SER A 96 -5.21 6.63 7.37
C SER A 96 -5.40 5.22 6.81
N THR A 97 -4.56 4.82 5.85
CA THR A 97 -4.65 3.51 5.18
C THR A 97 -4.62 2.36 6.20
N LYS A 98 -5.61 1.48 6.08
CA LYS A 98 -5.68 0.22 6.81
C LYS A 98 -6.28 -0.87 5.93
N PHE A 99 -5.82 -2.09 6.09
CA PHE A 99 -6.40 -3.27 5.44
C PHE A 99 -6.88 -4.23 6.53
N HIS A 100 -8.18 -4.43 6.55
CA HIS A 100 -8.88 -5.34 7.44
C HIS A 100 -9.14 -6.65 6.72
N CYS A 101 -8.68 -7.75 7.29
CA CYS A 101 -8.78 -9.06 6.66
C CYS A 101 -9.61 -10.02 7.51
N HIS A 102 -10.46 -10.79 6.83
CA HIS A 102 -11.19 -11.91 7.35
C HIS A 102 -10.52 -13.21 6.92
N PHE A 103 -10.21 -14.06 7.88
CA PHE A 103 -9.52 -15.33 7.69
C PHE A 103 -10.44 -16.47 8.08
N THR A 104 -10.59 -17.45 7.18
CA THR A 104 -11.31 -18.69 7.47
C THR A 104 -10.58 -19.88 6.88
N TRP A 105 -10.71 -21.03 7.51
CA TRP A 105 -10.26 -22.32 6.95
C TRP A 105 -11.10 -23.44 7.57
N LEU A 106 -11.09 -24.60 6.92
CA LEU A 106 -11.84 -25.75 7.40
C LEU A 106 -11.34 -26.16 8.80
N GLY A 107 -12.26 -26.31 9.76
CA GLY A 107 -11.92 -26.63 11.16
C GLY A 107 -11.26 -25.48 11.95
N GLY A 108 -11.11 -24.31 11.35
CA GLY A 108 -10.44 -23.15 11.94
C GLY A 108 -11.35 -22.11 12.57
N GLY A 109 -12.59 -22.02 12.11
CA GLY A 109 -13.49 -20.93 12.48
C GLY A 109 -13.25 -19.66 11.65
N SER A 110 -13.69 -18.53 12.20
CA SER A 110 -13.71 -17.22 11.55
C SER A 110 -12.95 -16.20 12.39
N HIS A 111 -11.96 -15.55 11.78
CA HIS A 111 -11.04 -14.66 12.49
C HIS A 111 -10.83 -13.35 11.73
N TYR A 112 -10.65 -12.26 12.47
CA TYR A 112 -10.42 -10.93 11.90
C TYR A 112 -9.07 -10.38 12.34
N PHE A 113 -8.40 -9.65 11.46
CA PHE A 113 -7.19 -8.92 11.80
C PHE A 113 -6.92 -7.77 10.83
N THR A 114 -6.46 -6.65 11.37
CA THR A 114 -5.93 -5.53 10.58
C THR A 114 -4.51 -5.88 10.09
N ILE A 115 -4.40 -6.48 8.89
CA ILE A 115 -3.11 -6.94 8.33
C ILE A 115 -2.14 -5.79 8.07
N PHE A 116 -2.66 -4.59 7.83
CA PHE A 116 -1.86 -3.38 7.70
C PHE A 116 -2.58 -2.19 8.33
N LYS A 117 -1.86 -1.41 9.14
CA LYS A 117 -2.35 -0.15 9.71
C LYS A 117 -1.23 0.87 9.75
N VAL A 118 -1.39 2.03 9.11
CA VAL A 118 -0.33 3.07 9.04
C VAL A 118 0.25 3.39 10.43
N SER A 119 -0.61 3.57 11.44
CA SER A 119 -0.17 3.90 12.81
C SER A 119 0.74 2.84 13.46
N ARG A 120 0.67 1.58 12.99
CA ARG A 120 1.48 0.44 13.48
C ARG A 120 2.66 0.15 12.58
N ASP A 121 2.44 0.17 11.27
CA ASP A 121 3.33 -0.43 10.26
C ASP A 121 4.11 0.60 9.43
N ASP A 122 3.76 1.88 9.55
CA ASP A 122 4.40 3.01 8.86
C ASP A 122 4.68 4.17 9.83
N SER A 123 4.96 3.82 11.09
CA SER A 123 5.36 4.78 12.13
C SER A 123 6.86 4.70 12.40
N ILE A 124 7.51 5.86 12.47
CA ILE A 124 8.91 5.99 12.94
C ILE A 124 9.04 5.80 14.46
N ILE A 125 7.92 5.82 15.19
CA ILE A 125 7.85 5.58 16.64
C ILE A 125 7.15 4.24 16.86
N GLY A 126 7.89 3.23 17.34
CA GLY A 126 7.37 1.88 17.62
C GLY A 126 8.02 0.77 16.79
N TYR A 127 7.27 -0.31 16.54
CA TYR A 127 7.73 -1.50 15.81
C TYR A 127 7.91 -1.19 14.32
N ASN A 128 9.14 -0.82 13.94
CA ASN A 128 9.74 -0.63 12.60
C ASN A 128 8.77 -0.53 11.41
N VAL A 129 8.90 0.56 10.67
CA VAL A 129 8.34 0.76 9.31
C VAL A 129 8.58 -0.50 8.47
N CYS A 130 7.50 -1.16 8.03
CA CYS A 130 7.61 -2.25 7.07
C CYS A 130 7.38 -1.71 5.66
N LYS A 131 8.38 -1.84 4.79
CA LYS A 131 8.20 -1.73 3.33
C LYS A 131 7.56 -3.00 2.79
N GLU A 132 8.03 -4.13 3.30
CA GLU A 132 7.46 -5.44 3.09
C GLU A 132 7.03 -6.05 4.42
N CYS A 133 5.73 -6.32 4.54
CA CYS A 133 5.10 -6.79 5.77
C CYS A 133 4.70 -8.25 5.55
N ILE A 134 5.54 -9.19 6.00
CA ILE A 134 5.33 -10.63 5.83
C ILE A 134 4.64 -11.18 7.08
N TRP A 135 3.51 -11.84 6.89
CA TRP A 135 2.66 -12.37 7.95
C TRP A 135 2.52 -13.88 7.83
N GLU A 136 2.85 -14.63 8.88
CA GLU A 136 2.50 -16.05 9.00
C GLU A 136 1.18 -16.18 9.76
N VAL A 137 0.23 -16.96 9.21
CA VAL A 137 -1.10 -17.16 9.76
C VAL A 137 -1.31 -18.61 10.24
N GLY A 138 -1.80 -18.76 11.47
CA GLY A 138 -2.31 -20.01 12.04
C GLY A 138 -1.25 -20.99 12.54
N ARG A 139 -0.02 -20.53 12.83
CA ARG A 139 1.09 -21.41 13.24
C ARG A 139 0.89 -22.03 14.62
N ASN A 140 0.41 -21.25 15.58
CA ASN A 140 0.09 -21.69 16.93
C ASN A 140 -1.24 -21.06 17.40
N ASP A 141 -1.84 -21.58 18.46
CA ASP A 141 -3.16 -21.11 18.91
C ASP A 141 -3.03 -19.91 19.85
N GLU A 142 -1.88 -19.79 20.52
CA GLU A 142 -1.56 -18.68 21.44
C GLU A 142 -1.15 -17.40 20.72
N ASN A 143 -0.58 -17.48 19.51
CA ASN A 143 -0.02 -16.37 18.73
C ASN A 143 -0.37 -16.57 17.25
N PRO A 144 -1.67 -16.47 16.92
CA PRO A 144 -2.19 -17.00 15.68
C PRO A 144 -1.75 -16.22 14.43
N ILE A 145 -1.26 -14.98 14.57
CA ILE A 145 -0.75 -14.20 13.46
C ILE A 145 0.55 -13.49 13.83
N CYS A 146 1.60 -13.68 13.04
CA CYS A 146 2.94 -13.16 13.35
C CYS A 146 3.57 -12.45 12.16
N ARG A 147 4.10 -11.24 12.39
CA ARG A 147 4.94 -10.52 11.45
C ARG A 147 6.36 -11.06 11.53
N VAL A 148 6.92 -11.52 10.42
CA VAL A 148 8.23 -12.17 10.34
C VAL A 148 9.20 -11.40 9.43
N SER A 149 10.50 -11.53 9.69
CA SER A 149 11.54 -11.07 8.76
C SER A 149 11.96 -12.20 7.81
N ARG A 150 12.31 -11.88 6.56
CA ARG A 150 12.74 -12.87 5.56
C ARG A 150 13.94 -13.67 6.01
N ASP A 151 14.94 -12.98 6.54
CA ASP A 151 16.21 -13.52 7.01
C ASP A 151 16.11 -14.14 8.42
N LYS A 152 14.95 -13.99 9.08
CA LYS A 152 14.73 -14.39 10.49
C LYS A 152 15.74 -13.76 11.46
N SER A 153 16.36 -12.64 11.09
CA SER A 153 17.30 -11.91 11.95
C SER A 153 16.60 -11.26 13.14
N ILE A 154 15.30 -11.00 13.01
CA ILE A 154 14.45 -10.41 14.03
C ILE A 154 13.42 -11.43 14.47
N LEU A 155 13.19 -11.51 15.79
CA LEU A 155 12.14 -12.35 16.36
C LEU A 155 10.77 -11.99 15.78
N PRO A 156 9.91 -12.99 15.47
CA PRO A 156 8.55 -12.73 15.02
C PRO A 156 7.77 -11.89 16.03
N HIS A 157 7.06 -10.87 15.55
CA HIS A 157 6.15 -10.11 16.39
C HIS A 157 4.72 -10.59 16.17
N CYS A 158 4.13 -11.19 17.19
CA CYS A 158 2.85 -11.87 17.10
C CYS A 158 1.71 -11.09 17.75
N PHE A 159 0.50 -11.34 17.28
CA PHE A 159 -0.72 -10.69 17.72
C PHE A 159 -1.84 -11.72 17.90
N GLN A 160 -2.82 -11.35 18.71
CA GLN A 160 -4.10 -12.04 18.77
C GLN A 160 -4.99 -11.62 17.60
N TRP A 161 -6.03 -12.41 17.37
CA TRP A 161 -7.15 -11.99 16.54
C TRP A 161 -7.86 -10.78 17.13
N GLU A 162 -8.45 -9.97 16.25
CA GLU A 162 -9.31 -8.86 16.62
C GLU A 162 -10.74 -9.37 16.83
N GLU A 163 -11.52 -8.67 17.65
CA GLU A 163 -12.97 -8.88 17.71
C GLU A 163 -13.58 -8.55 16.33
N GLY A 164 -14.81 -9.03 16.09
CA GLY A 164 -15.48 -8.97 14.78
C GLY A 164 -15.53 -7.59 14.11
N PRO A 165 -16.04 -7.53 12.86
CA PRO A 165 -15.88 -6.39 11.97
C PRO A 165 -16.46 -5.06 12.49
#